data_AF-A0A3M1XW58-F1
#
_entry.id   AF-A0A3M1XW58-F1
#
_cell.length_a   1.000
_cell.length_b   1.000
_cell.length_c   1.000
_cell.angle_alpha   90.00
_cell.angle_beta   90.00
_cell.angle_gamma   90.00
#
_symmetry.space_group_name_H-M   'P 1'
#
loop_
_entity.id
_entity.type
_entity.pdbx_description
1 polymer ?
#
loop_
_entity_poly.entity_id
_entity_poly.type
_entity_poly.pdbx_seq_one_letter_code
_entity_poly.pdbx_strand_id
1 'polypeptide(L)'
;MHKHGMIQSSSNPPGWLRPFLKGAAAYHFLWALFFLFWPGQLFVWAGMPLPRYPFLMQGVGMALLLFSLGYVLAAGAPERHIGIGLLAFGLKVAGAIGTLAYVLTGSLPWGSLGLVVINDILWLPPLGLWLAWAYRRYVAQQQLLRQEVMRLPQALLEAYTDAEGHSLADLQASQPALVVFLRHFGCTFCREALADLAQERAAIEARGVRLVLVHMSPPAVAGRFLMRYGLADVAHISDPERRLYEAFDLKRATWGQVFGWRSWLRGAYAGLWRGHLIGRRLGGDGFQMPGAFVVQGGFVRWAYRHGSAADRPDYREMAACERMPAP
;
A
#
# COMPACT_ATOMS: atom_id res chain seq x y z
N MET A 1 -13.86 -25.49 2.61
CA MET A 1 -12.68 -25.62 1.73
C MET A 1 -12.75 -24.56 0.63
N HIS A 2 -12.11 -23.40 0.80
CA HIS A 2 -11.64 -22.61 -0.33
C HIS A 2 -10.39 -21.82 0.12
N LYS A 3 -9.31 -22.15 -0.58
CA LYS A 3 -7.90 -21.82 -0.39
C LYS A 3 -7.67 -20.35 0.03
N HIS A 4 -7.28 -20.14 1.30
CA HIS A 4 -6.39 -19.02 1.62
C HIS A 4 -5.03 -19.36 1.02
N GLY A 5 -4.82 -18.90 -0.22
CA GLY A 5 -3.48 -18.75 -0.72
C GLY A 5 -2.78 -17.73 0.17
N MET A 6 -2.13 -18.21 1.23
CA MET A 6 -0.91 -17.58 1.69
C MET A 6 -0.08 -17.40 0.42
N ILE A 7 -0.02 -16.17 -0.08
CA ILE A 7 0.95 -15.81 -1.09
C ILE A 7 2.27 -15.95 -0.35
N GLN A 8 2.81 -17.17 -0.34
CA GLN A 8 4.24 -17.39 -0.23
C GLN A 8 4.82 -16.65 -1.43
N SER A 9 5.01 -15.34 -1.25
CA SER A 9 5.74 -14.51 -2.18
C SER A 9 7.14 -15.09 -2.10
N SER A 10 7.48 -15.94 -3.07
CA SER A 10 8.83 -16.42 -3.26
C SER A 10 9.73 -15.19 -3.16
N SER A 11 10.68 -15.20 -2.21
CA SER A 11 11.62 -14.10 -2.00
C SER A 11 12.40 -13.75 -3.28
N ASN A 12 12.50 -14.73 -4.18
CA ASN A 12 13.23 -14.65 -5.42
C ASN A 12 12.45 -13.96 -6.55
N PRO A 13 13.15 -13.22 -7.43
CA PRO A 13 12.56 -12.70 -8.65
C PRO A 13 12.07 -13.82 -9.57
N PRO A 14 11.09 -13.54 -10.45
CA PRO A 14 10.67 -14.50 -11.47
C PRO A 14 11.88 -14.98 -12.28
N GLY A 15 11.90 -16.26 -12.64
CA GLY A 15 13.06 -16.89 -13.31
C GLY A 15 13.49 -16.21 -14.61
N TRP A 16 12.56 -15.53 -15.30
CA TRP A 16 12.84 -14.79 -16.53
C TRP A 16 13.49 -13.41 -16.31
N LEU A 17 13.33 -12.81 -15.12
CA LEU A 17 13.63 -11.39 -14.91
C LEU A 17 15.13 -11.10 -14.96
N ARG A 18 15.95 -11.90 -14.26
CA ARG A 18 17.40 -11.73 -14.27
C ARG A 18 18.01 -11.99 -15.66
N PRO A 19 17.67 -13.08 -16.38
CA PRO A 19 18.10 -13.26 -17.77
C PRO A 19 17.67 -12.11 -18.69
N PHE A 20 16.42 -11.65 -18.55
CA PHE A 20 15.92 -10.52 -19.33
C PHE A 20 16.74 -9.25 -19.10
N LEU A 21 17.02 -8.87 -17.85
CA LEU A 21 17.83 -7.68 -17.53
C LEU A 21 19.28 -7.81 -18.03
N LYS A 22 19.88 -9.01 -17.97
CA LYS A 22 21.20 -9.26 -18.57
C LYS A 22 21.18 -9.14 -20.10
N GLY A 23 20.14 -9.67 -20.74
CA GLY A 23 19.92 -9.51 -22.18
C GLY A 23 19.69 -8.04 -22.56
N ALA A 24 18.94 -7.30 -21.75
CA ALA A 24 18.75 -5.87 -21.91
C ALA A 24 20.08 -5.11 -21.83
N ALA A 25 20.93 -5.43 -20.85
CA ALA A 25 22.25 -4.83 -20.74
C ALA A 25 23.10 -5.07 -21.99
N ALA A 26 23.19 -6.31 -22.46
CA ALA A 26 23.94 -6.66 -23.67
C ALA A 26 23.38 -5.94 -24.91
N TYR A 27 22.05 -5.90 -25.07
CA TYR A 27 21.40 -5.22 -26.19
C TYR A 27 21.75 -3.73 -26.23
N HIS A 28 21.62 -3.03 -25.10
CA HIS A 28 21.92 -1.59 -25.03
C HIS A 28 23.41 -1.33 -25.20
N PHE A 29 24.28 -2.22 -24.71
CA PHE A 29 25.72 -2.13 -24.94
C PHE A 29 26.08 -2.24 -26.42
N LEU A 30 25.49 -3.20 -27.14
CA LEU A 30 25.74 -3.37 -28.58
C LEU A 30 25.26 -2.15 -29.38
N TRP A 31 24.06 -1.64 -29.08
CA TRP A 31 23.57 -0.40 -29.69
C TRP A 31 24.44 0.81 -29.35
N ALA A 32 24.96 0.88 -28.13
CA ALA A 32 25.87 1.93 -27.73
C ALA A 32 27.15 1.92 -28.56
N LEU A 33 27.80 0.76 -28.70
CA LEU A 33 28.98 0.62 -29.56
C LEU A 33 28.62 0.98 -31.01
N PHE A 34 27.47 0.53 -31.51
CA PHE A 34 27.02 0.85 -32.85
C PHE A 34 26.92 2.36 -33.09
N PHE A 35 26.26 3.10 -32.19
CA PHE A 35 26.12 4.56 -32.32
C PHE A 35 27.43 5.32 -32.10
N LEU A 36 28.35 4.79 -31.30
CA LEU A 36 29.67 5.40 -31.08
C LEU A 36 30.57 5.30 -32.32
N PHE A 37 30.61 4.12 -32.94
CA PHE A 37 31.51 3.84 -34.08
C PHE A 37 30.89 4.11 -35.44
N TRP A 38 29.56 4.00 -35.58
CA TRP A 38 28.83 4.20 -36.84
C TRP A 38 27.62 5.16 -36.70
N PRO A 39 27.82 6.41 -36.27
CA PRO A 39 26.72 7.35 -35.97
C PRO A 39 25.81 7.68 -37.16
N GLY A 40 26.27 7.50 -38.40
CA GLY A 40 25.49 7.78 -39.62
C GLY A 40 24.76 6.57 -40.22
N GLN A 41 25.02 5.35 -39.74
CA GLN A 41 24.68 4.14 -40.51
C GLN A 41 23.17 3.90 -40.65
N LEU A 42 22.36 4.24 -39.63
CA LEU A 42 20.90 4.16 -39.75
C LEU A 42 20.34 5.11 -40.81
N PHE A 43 20.95 6.29 -40.99
CA PHE A 43 20.52 7.26 -41.99
C PHE A 43 20.80 6.73 -43.40
N VAL A 44 21.97 6.10 -43.60
CA VAL A 44 22.32 5.43 -44.87
C VAL A 44 21.32 4.33 -45.21
N TRP A 45 21.02 3.43 -44.27
CA TRP A 45 20.05 2.36 -44.49
C TRP A 45 18.63 2.87 -44.73
N ALA A 46 18.27 3.99 -44.10
CA ALA A 46 16.96 4.62 -44.28
C ALA A 46 16.87 5.51 -45.54
N GLY A 47 17.95 5.65 -46.32
CA GLY A 47 18.00 6.54 -47.48
C GLY A 47 17.87 8.03 -47.11
N MET A 48 18.22 8.40 -45.88
CA MET A 48 18.13 9.77 -45.37
C MET A 48 19.46 10.51 -45.49
N PRO A 49 19.45 11.85 -45.56
CA PRO A 49 20.66 12.65 -45.45
C PRO A 49 21.43 12.33 -44.17
N LEU A 50 22.75 12.28 -44.25
CA LEU A 50 23.61 12.08 -43.09
C LEU A 50 23.43 13.22 -42.07
N PRO A 51 23.53 12.92 -40.76
CA PRO A 51 23.37 13.94 -39.74
C PRO A 51 24.48 14.98 -39.83
N ARG A 52 24.10 16.27 -39.81
CA ARG A 52 25.06 17.40 -39.80
C ARG A 52 26.01 17.35 -38.60
N TYR A 53 25.54 16.81 -37.47
CA TYR A 53 26.28 16.71 -36.22
C TYR A 53 26.32 15.24 -35.74
N PRO A 54 27.23 14.40 -36.28
CA PRO A 54 27.30 12.98 -35.94
C PRO A 54 27.53 12.70 -34.45
N PHE A 55 28.19 13.62 -33.74
CA PHE A 55 28.44 13.51 -32.30
C PHE A 55 27.14 13.43 -31.47
N LEU A 56 26.00 13.93 -31.97
CA LEU A 56 24.71 13.79 -31.30
C LEU A 56 24.28 12.32 -31.20
N MET A 57 24.51 11.54 -32.27
CA MET A 57 24.25 10.10 -32.26
C MET A 57 25.25 9.37 -31.35
N GLN A 58 26.51 9.79 -31.33
CA GLN A 58 27.49 9.26 -30.37
C GLN A 58 27.08 9.56 -28.92
N GLY A 59 26.49 10.73 -28.65
CA GLY A 59 25.90 11.07 -27.36
C GLY A 59 24.75 10.14 -26.96
N VAL A 60 23.88 9.75 -27.91
CA VAL A 60 22.89 8.69 -27.70
C VAL A 60 23.58 7.38 -27.35
N GLY A 61 24.65 7.02 -28.04
CA GLY A 61 25.48 5.86 -27.72
C GLY A 61 26.02 5.88 -26.28
N MET A 62 26.55 7.02 -25.82
CA MET A 62 27.01 7.19 -24.44
C MET A 62 25.88 7.01 -23.42
N ALA A 63 24.69 7.56 -23.69
CA ALA A 63 23.53 7.35 -22.82
C ALA A 63 23.14 5.86 -22.75
N LEU A 64 23.19 5.15 -23.87
CA LEU A 64 22.90 3.71 -23.91
C LEU A 64 23.93 2.87 -23.15
N LEU A 65 25.21 3.29 -23.07
CA LEU A 65 26.19 2.65 -22.16
C LEU A 65 25.77 2.77 -20.69
N LEU A 66 25.27 3.94 -20.28
CA LEU A 66 24.78 4.13 -18.90
C LEU A 66 23.55 3.26 -18.64
N PHE A 67 22.66 3.10 -19.61
CA PHE A 67 21.53 2.16 -19.51
C PHE A 67 22.00 0.71 -19.38
N SER A 68 23.01 0.30 -20.16
CA SER A 68 23.61 -1.03 -20.04
C SER A 68 24.11 -1.29 -18.62
N LEU A 69 24.87 -0.36 -18.04
CA LEU A 69 25.33 -0.46 -16.65
C LEU A 69 24.15 -0.51 -15.66
N GLY A 70 23.13 0.33 -15.87
CA GLY A 70 21.92 0.32 -15.06
C GLY A 70 21.21 -1.03 -15.06
N TYR A 71 21.11 -1.70 -16.22
CA TYR A 71 20.54 -3.04 -16.32
C TYR A 71 21.40 -4.12 -15.65
N VAL A 72 22.74 -4.01 -15.69
CA VAL A 72 23.64 -4.91 -14.95
C VAL A 72 23.40 -4.80 -13.44
N LEU A 73 23.33 -3.58 -12.91
CA LEU A 73 23.05 -3.34 -11.49
C LEU A 73 21.66 -3.85 -11.10
N ALA A 74 20.66 -3.56 -11.95
CA ALA A 74 19.29 -4.04 -11.75
C ALA A 74 19.22 -5.57 -11.77
N ALA A 75 20.00 -6.27 -12.59
CA ALA A 75 20.00 -7.73 -12.63
C ALA A 75 20.49 -8.36 -11.30
N GLY A 76 21.36 -7.68 -10.56
CA GLY A 76 21.85 -8.12 -9.25
C GLY A 76 20.76 -8.06 -8.16
N ALA A 77 19.98 -6.98 -8.13
CA ALA A 77 18.89 -6.79 -7.17
C ALA A 77 17.68 -6.10 -7.84
N PRO A 78 16.86 -6.82 -8.61
CA PRO A 78 15.78 -6.22 -9.43
C PRO A 78 14.73 -5.46 -8.61
N GLU A 79 14.53 -5.86 -7.35
CA GLU A 79 13.58 -5.26 -6.41
C GLU A 79 14.03 -3.89 -5.90
N ARG A 80 15.34 -3.61 -5.89
CA ARG A 80 15.90 -2.35 -5.37
C ARG A 80 15.98 -1.24 -6.43
N HIS A 81 15.95 -1.61 -7.70
CA HIS A 81 16.25 -0.72 -8.81
C HIS A 81 15.00 -0.33 -9.62
N ILE A 82 13.86 -0.13 -8.95
CA ILE A 82 12.60 0.22 -9.61
C ILE A 82 12.70 1.53 -10.42
N GLY A 83 13.53 2.48 -9.97
CA GLY A 83 13.80 3.73 -10.69
C GLY A 83 14.40 3.51 -12.08
N ILE A 84 15.28 2.52 -12.24
CA ILE A 84 15.86 2.15 -13.54
C ILE A 84 14.78 1.59 -14.45
N GLY A 85 13.91 0.73 -13.92
CA GLY A 85 12.77 0.19 -14.66
C GLY A 85 11.77 1.27 -15.10
N LEU A 86 11.51 2.27 -14.24
CA LEU A 86 10.60 3.38 -14.56
C LEU A 86 11.18 4.26 -15.68
N LEU A 87 12.47 4.61 -15.57
CA LEU A 87 13.16 5.39 -16.58
C LEU A 87 13.17 4.65 -17.93
N ALA A 88 13.51 3.36 -17.92
CA ALA A 88 13.49 2.51 -19.11
C ALA A 88 12.10 2.45 -19.76
N PHE A 89 11.06 2.15 -18.97
CA PHE A 89 9.69 2.07 -19.46
C PHE A 89 9.23 3.41 -20.07
N GLY A 90 9.47 4.51 -19.35
CA GLY A 90 9.13 5.86 -19.80
C GLY A 90 9.82 6.23 -21.12
N LEU A 91 11.11 5.89 -21.27
CA LEU A 91 11.85 6.14 -22.50
C LEU A 91 11.30 5.33 -23.69
N LYS A 92 10.89 4.08 -23.49
CA LYS A 92 10.29 3.28 -24.58
C LYS A 92 8.93 3.84 -25.00
N VAL A 93 8.12 4.29 -24.05
CA VAL A 93 6.84 4.96 -24.37
C VAL A 93 7.10 6.26 -25.15
N ALA A 94 8.02 7.09 -24.66
CA ALA A 94 8.35 8.35 -25.32
C ALA A 94 8.94 8.13 -26.73
N GLY A 95 9.82 7.14 -26.89
CA GLY A 95 10.40 6.74 -28.18
C GLY A 95 9.32 6.30 -29.17
N ALA A 96 8.42 5.41 -28.74
CA ALA A 96 7.30 4.95 -29.57
C ALA A 96 6.38 6.09 -30.03
N ILE A 97 6.00 6.99 -29.12
CA ILE A 97 5.17 8.16 -29.43
C ILE A 97 5.91 9.12 -30.36
N GLY A 98 7.18 9.42 -30.06
CA GLY A 98 8.00 10.34 -30.85
C GLY A 98 8.19 9.85 -32.28
N THR A 99 8.56 8.58 -32.48
CA THR A 99 8.71 8.02 -33.83
C THR A 99 7.38 8.03 -34.59
N LEU A 100 6.28 7.63 -33.96
CA LEU A 100 4.96 7.68 -34.60
C LEU A 100 4.61 9.11 -35.04
N ALA A 101 4.80 10.10 -34.17
CA ALA A 101 4.55 11.49 -34.49
C ALA A 101 5.37 11.95 -35.70
N TYR A 102 6.68 11.67 -35.73
CA TYR A 102 7.55 12.07 -36.85
C TYR A 102 7.30 11.31 -38.15
N VAL A 103 6.82 10.06 -38.09
CA VAL A 103 6.36 9.33 -39.28
C VAL A 103 5.09 9.98 -39.84
N LEU A 104 4.13 10.32 -38.97
CA LEU A 104 2.88 10.97 -39.38
C LEU A 104 3.08 12.37 -39.97
N THR A 105 4.10 13.11 -39.53
CA THR A 105 4.47 14.42 -40.11
C THR A 105 5.37 14.32 -41.34
N GLY A 106 5.70 13.10 -41.80
CA GLY A 106 6.58 12.87 -42.96
C GLY A 106 8.07 13.19 -42.71
N SER A 107 8.47 13.38 -41.45
CA SER A 107 9.86 13.66 -41.07
C SER A 107 10.71 12.38 -40.95
N LEU A 108 10.08 11.24 -40.72
CA LEU A 108 10.71 9.91 -40.74
C LEU A 108 10.01 9.00 -41.77
N PRO A 109 10.77 8.09 -42.42
CA PRO A 109 10.18 7.13 -43.36
C PRO A 109 9.32 6.10 -42.62
N TRP A 110 8.30 5.57 -43.30
CA TRP A 110 7.43 4.51 -42.75
C TRP A 110 8.19 3.26 -42.28
N GLY A 111 9.35 2.97 -42.88
CA GLY A 111 10.24 1.88 -42.45
C GLY A 111 10.74 2.03 -41.00
N SER A 112 10.77 3.24 -40.46
CA SER A 112 11.12 3.49 -39.05
C SER A 112 10.16 2.85 -38.06
N LEU A 113 8.93 2.51 -38.47
CA LEU A 113 7.98 1.78 -37.63
C LEU A 113 8.44 0.33 -37.34
N GLY A 114 9.19 -0.30 -38.23
CA GLY A 114 9.77 -1.63 -37.94
C GLY A 114 10.81 -1.53 -36.82
N LEU A 115 11.65 -0.49 -36.87
CA LEU A 115 12.69 -0.26 -35.88
C LEU A 115 12.10 0.06 -34.49
N VAL A 116 11.02 0.85 -34.43
CA VAL A 116 10.36 1.21 -33.15
C VAL A 116 9.64 0.02 -32.51
N VAL A 117 9.10 -0.90 -33.30
CA VAL A 117 8.52 -2.14 -32.75
C VAL A 117 9.58 -2.93 -31.99
N ILE A 118 10.76 -3.11 -32.60
CA ILE A 118 11.85 -3.90 -32.03
C ILE A 118 12.52 -3.16 -30.87
N ASN A 119 12.73 -1.85 -30.97
CA ASN A 119 13.47 -1.08 -29.97
C ASN A 119 12.64 -0.61 -28.79
N ASP A 120 11.33 -0.45 -28.95
CA ASP A 120 10.48 0.21 -27.96
C ASP A 120 9.28 -0.66 -27.57
N ILE A 121 8.43 -1.03 -28.53
CA ILE A 121 7.14 -1.65 -28.23
C ILE A 121 7.31 -3.04 -27.60
N LEU A 122 8.20 -3.88 -28.14
CA LEU A 122 8.45 -5.23 -27.61
C LEU A 122 9.01 -5.23 -26.17
N TRP A 123 9.59 -4.12 -25.73
CA TRP A 123 10.17 -3.98 -24.40
C TRP A 123 9.15 -3.59 -23.33
N LEU A 124 8.01 -3.00 -23.72
CA LEU A 124 7.01 -2.51 -22.77
C LEU A 124 6.41 -3.63 -21.89
N PRO A 125 6.03 -4.82 -22.43
CA PRO A 125 5.49 -5.88 -21.59
C PRO A 125 6.45 -6.38 -20.50
N PRO A 126 7.71 -6.80 -20.80
CA PRO A 126 8.61 -7.29 -19.75
C PRO A 126 9.03 -6.19 -18.77
N LEU A 127 9.19 -4.94 -19.22
CA LEU A 127 9.46 -3.81 -18.31
C LEU A 127 8.26 -3.53 -17.38
N GLY A 128 7.04 -3.56 -17.92
CA GLY A 128 5.81 -3.39 -17.13
C GLY A 128 5.62 -4.52 -16.11
N LEU A 129 5.91 -5.76 -16.49
CA LEU A 129 5.87 -6.91 -15.57
C LEU A 129 6.93 -6.82 -14.48
N TRP A 130 8.14 -6.36 -14.79
CA TRP A 130 9.17 -6.07 -13.79
C TRP A 130 8.69 -5.02 -12.79
N LEU A 131 8.17 -3.89 -13.27
CA LEU A 131 7.65 -2.81 -12.42
C LEU A 131 6.50 -3.27 -11.52
N ALA A 132 5.54 -4.01 -12.08
CA ALA A 132 4.42 -4.54 -11.31
C ALA A 132 4.88 -5.51 -10.22
N TRP A 133 5.82 -6.40 -10.54
CA TRP A 133 6.42 -7.30 -9.56
C TRP A 133 7.19 -6.56 -8.47
N ALA A 134 8.06 -5.61 -8.85
CA ALA A 134 8.86 -4.82 -7.91
C ALA A 134 7.97 -3.98 -6.97
N TYR A 135 6.91 -3.38 -7.50
CA TYR A 135 5.93 -2.63 -6.72
C TYR A 135 5.19 -3.52 -5.71
N ARG A 136 4.69 -4.68 -6.15
CA ARG A 136 4.04 -5.65 -5.24
C ARG A 136 4.98 -6.09 -4.13
N ARG A 137 6.27 -6.30 -4.44
CA ARG A 137 7.30 -6.67 -3.47
C ARG A 137 7.57 -5.56 -2.46
N TYR A 138 7.67 -4.31 -2.93
CA TYR A 138 7.83 -3.13 -2.07
C TYR A 138 6.66 -3.00 -1.08
N VAL A 139 5.42 -3.13 -1.57
CA VAL A 139 4.22 -3.08 -0.72
C VAL A 139 4.20 -4.22 0.31
N ALA A 140 4.48 -5.46 -0.12
CA ALA A 140 4.52 -6.61 0.78
C ALA A 140 5.60 -6.47 1.87
N GLN A 141 6.79 -5.95 1.52
CA GLN A 141 7.85 -5.71 2.50
C GLN A 141 7.47 -4.62 3.50
N GLN A 142 6.83 -3.54 3.05
CA GLN A 142 6.31 -2.49 3.93
C GLN A 142 5.24 -3.02 4.89
N GLN A 143 4.39 -3.95 4.43
CA GLN A 143 3.39 -4.60 5.29
C GLN A 143 4.03 -5.49 6.35
N LEU A 144 5.03 -6.29 5.98
CA LEU A 144 5.77 -7.14 6.93
C LEU A 144 6.51 -6.31 7.98
N LEU A 145 7.25 -5.27 7.57
CA LEU A 145 7.92 -4.34 8.50
C LEU A 145 6.96 -3.64 9.45
N ARG A 146 5.70 -3.48 9.05
CA ARG A 146 4.64 -2.89 9.88
C ARG A 146 3.97 -3.91 10.82
N GLN A 147 4.12 -5.21 10.54
CA GLN A 147 3.59 -6.32 11.34
C GLN A 147 4.65 -6.89 12.31
N GLU A 148 5.92 -6.88 11.95
CA GLU A 148 7.03 -7.26 12.82
C GLU A 148 7.27 -6.19 13.89
N VAL A 149 6.58 -6.35 15.02
CA VAL A 149 6.93 -5.80 16.35
C VAL A 149 6.82 -4.28 16.49
N MET A 150 5.59 -3.77 16.52
CA MET A 150 5.33 -2.49 17.19
C MET A 150 5.29 -2.73 18.70
N ARG A 151 6.42 -2.47 19.37
CA ARG A 151 6.46 -2.34 20.84
C ARG A 151 5.88 -0.99 21.22
N LEU A 152 4.83 -1.00 22.02
CA LEU A 152 4.17 0.21 22.49
C LEU A 152 4.94 0.76 23.71
N PRO A 153 5.13 2.08 23.84
CA PRO A 153 5.75 2.67 25.02
C PRO A 153 4.92 2.33 26.28
N GLN A 154 5.57 1.73 27.29
CA GLN A 154 4.92 1.33 28.54
C GLN A 154 4.13 2.49 29.18
N ALA A 155 4.77 3.66 29.29
CA ALA A 155 4.16 4.86 29.85
C ALA A 155 2.89 5.29 29.11
N LEU A 156 2.78 5.02 27.81
CA LEU A 156 1.57 5.34 27.04
C LEU A 156 0.45 4.35 27.32
N LEU A 157 0.77 3.07 27.49
CA LEU A 157 -0.21 2.04 27.83
C LEU A 157 -0.83 2.25 29.22
N GLU A 158 -0.06 2.85 30.14
CA GLU A 158 -0.45 3.14 31.52
C GLU A 158 -1.14 4.51 31.67
N ALA A 159 -0.89 5.46 30.76
CA ALA A 159 -1.39 6.83 30.86
C ALA A 159 -2.91 6.98 30.67
N TYR A 160 -3.57 6.00 30.05
CA TYR A 160 -4.98 6.07 29.70
C TYR A 160 -5.75 4.90 30.30
N THR A 161 -6.83 5.22 31.02
CA THR A 161 -7.65 4.24 31.73
C THR A 161 -9.09 4.20 31.23
N ASP A 162 -9.76 3.08 31.49
CA ASP A 162 -11.20 2.95 31.37
C ASP A 162 -11.94 3.62 32.54
N ALA A 163 -13.27 3.44 32.62
CA ALA A 163 -14.10 4.01 33.67
C ALA A 163 -13.83 3.39 35.05
N GLU A 164 -13.33 2.16 35.07
CA GLU A 164 -12.98 1.38 36.26
C GLU A 164 -11.53 1.66 36.73
N GLY A 165 -10.75 2.41 35.96
CA GLY A 165 -9.37 2.78 36.28
C GLY A 165 -8.32 1.80 35.75
N HIS A 166 -8.69 0.83 34.93
CA HIS A 166 -7.73 -0.10 34.30
C HIS A 166 -7.11 0.54 33.06
N SER A 167 -5.79 0.46 32.98
CA SER A 167 -5.04 0.93 31.81
C SER A 167 -5.04 -0.10 30.67
N LEU A 168 -4.60 0.30 29.49
CA LEU A 168 -4.43 -0.66 28.39
C LEU A 168 -3.34 -1.70 28.69
N ALA A 169 -2.40 -1.41 29.59
CA ALA A 169 -1.43 -2.38 30.10
C ALA A 169 -2.13 -3.46 30.97
N ASP A 170 -3.04 -3.05 31.85
CA ASP A 170 -3.79 -3.96 32.72
C ASP A 170 -4.74 -4.85 31.92
N LEU A 171 -5.42 -4.25 30.94
CA LEU A 171 -6.43 -4.94 30.13
C LEU A 171 -5.86 -6.05 29.23
N GLN A 172 -4.56 -6.00 28.93
CA GLN A 172 -3.85 -6.99 28.10
C GLN A 172 -2.93 -7.92 28.90
N ALA A 173 -2.87 -7.78 30.23
CA ALA A 173 -1.89 -8.48 31.06
C ALA A 173 -2.17 -9.99 31.15
N SER A 174 -3.43 -10.37 31.34
CA SER A 174 -3.85 -11.77 31.50
C SER A 174 -4.27 -12.44 30.19
N GLN A 175 -4.75 -11.66 29.21
CA GLN A 175 -5.22 -12.17 27.93
C GLN A 175 -5.04 -11.12 26.82
N PRO A 176 -4.98 -11.51 25.53
CA PRO A 176 -4.89 -10.55 24.44
C PRO A 176 -6.07 -9.57 24.42
N ALA A 177 -5.80 -8.31 24.10
CA ALA A 177 -6.81 -7.27 23.91
C ALA A 177 -6.98 -6.94 22.43
N LEU A 178 -8.20 -7.09 21.89
CA LEU A 178 -8.63 -6.54 20.60
C LEU A 178 -9.01 -5.07 20.81
N VAL A 179 -8.08 -4.18 20.50
CA VAL A 179 -8.22 -2.73 20.62
C VAL A 179 -8.77 -2.16 19.33
N VAL A 180 -9.99 -1.64 19.35
CA VAL A 180 -10.66 -1.02 18.20
C VAL A 180 -10.71 0.49 18.37
N PHE A 181 -10.02 1.20 17.49
CA PHE A 181 -9.98 2.65 17.43
C PHE A 181 -11.15 3.19 16.61
N LEU A 182 -12.09 3.83 17.29
CA LEU A 182 -13.24 4.49 16.71
C LEU A 182 -12.88 5.89 16.20
N ARG A 183 -13.66 6.42 15.27
CA ARG A 183 -13.42 7.76 14.70
C ARG A 183 -14.21 8.85 15.41
N HIS A 184 -15.53 8.86 15.18
CA HIS A 184 -16.48 9.69 15.90
C HIS A 184 -17.86 9.03 15.85
N PHE A 185 -18.66 9.23 16.90
CA PHE A 185 -19.98 8.59 17.04
C PHE A 185 -21.06 9.08 16.05
N GLY A 186 -20.77 10.16 15.33
CA GLY A 186 -21.59 10.65 14.20
C GLY A 186 -21.32 9.98 12.85
N CYS A 187 -20.24 9.19 12.71
CA CYS A 187 -19.84 8.59 11.43
C CYS A 187 -20.66 7.33 11.15
N THR A 188 -21.19 7.19 9.93
CA THR A 188 -21.94 6.00 9.48
C THR A 188 -21.13 4.71 9.68
N PHE A 189 -19.85 4.73 9.31
CA PHE A 189 -18.95 3.57 9.44
C PHE A 189 -18.58 3.25 10.90
N CYS A 190 -18.55 4.25 11.78
CA CYS A 190 -18.33 4.02 13.22
C CYS A 190 -19.54 3.28 13.83
N ARG A 191 -20.75 3.70 13.45
CA ARG A 191 -21.99 3.04 13.88
C ARG A 191 -22.10 1.62 13.34
N GLU A 192 -21.74 1.43 12.07
CA GLU A 192 -21.66 0.10 11.46
C GLU A 192 -20.66 -0.79 12.20
N ALA A 193 -19.44 -0.31 12.49
CA ALA A 193 -18.44 -1.06 13.25
C ALA A 193 -18.92 -1.44 14.66
N LEU A 194 -19.61 -0.54 15.37
CA LEU A 194 -20.19 -0.84 16.69
C LEU A 194 -21.29 -1.91 16.60
N ALA A 195 -22.12 -1.88 15.56
CA ALA A 195 -23.14 -2.90 15.35
C ALA A 195 -22.51 -4.27 15.04
N ASP A 196 -21.47 -4.31 14.21
CA ASP A 196 -20.72 -5.54 13.92
C ASP A 196 -20.08 -6.11 15.18
N LEU A 197 -19.40 -5.26 15.96
CA LEU A 197 -18.77 -5.65 17.22
C LEU A 197 -19.79 -6.19 18.23
N ALA A 198 -20.96 -5.57 18.34
CA ALA A 198 -22.03 -6.08 19.21
C ALA A 198 -22.51 -7.47 18.80
N GLN A 199 -22.60 -7.76 17.49
CA GLN A 199 -23.00 -9.08 16.99
C GLN A 199 -21.89 -10.13 17.13
N GLU A 200 -20.63 -9.74 17.00
CA GLU A 200 -19.49 -10.66 17.01
C GLU A 200 -18.82 -10.82 18.38
N ARG A 201 -19.18 -9.97 19.35
CA ARG A 201 -18.60 -9.93 20.70
C ARG A 201 -18.47 -11.31 21.34
N ALA A 202 -19.56 -12.07 21.39
CA ALA A 202 -19.56 -13.39 22.03
C ALA A 202 -18.55 -14.35 21.38
N ALA A 203 -18.38 -14.27 20.06
CA ALA A 203 -17.42 -15.10 19.34
C ALA A 203 -15.97 -14.65 19.56
N ILE A 204 -15.72 -13.34 19.71
CA ILE A 204 -14.42 -12.76 20.04
C ILE A 204 -14.01 -13.16 21.46
N GLU A 205 -14.89 -12.96 22.44
CA GLU A 205 -14.63 -13.24 23.86
C GLU A 205 -14.52 -14.74 24.13
N ALA A 206 -15.28 -15.60 23.42
CA ALA A 206 -15.15 -17.06 23.51
C ALA A 206 -13.75 -17.57 23.10
N ARG A 207 -12.96 -16.77 22.37
CA ARG A 207 -11.57 -17.09 22.02
C ARG A 207 -10.55 -16.61 23.06
N GLY A 208 -11.03 -16.05 24.17
CA GLY A 208 -10.17 -15.51 25.23
C GLY A 208 -9.56 -14.16 24.89
N VAL A 209 -10.12 -13.43 23.93
CA VAL A 209 -9.67 -12.08 23.55
C VAL A 209 -10.60 -11.05 24.17
N ARG A 210 -10.05 -10.05 24.87
CA ARG A 210 -10.82 -8.95 25.47
C ARG A 210 -11.08 -7.87 24.42
N LEU A 211 -12.33 -7.47 24.22
CA LEU A 211 -12.64 -6.31 23.38
C LEU A 211 -12.39 -5.00 24.16
N VAL A 212 -11.65 -4.07 23.57
CA VAL A 212 -11.40 -2.73 24.13
C VAL A 212 -11.66 -1.67 23.05
N LEU A 213 -12.43 -0.64 23.37
CA LEU A 213 -12.73 0.44 22.42
C LEU A 213 -11.92 1.70 22.76
N VAL A 214 -11.31 2.33 21.76
CA VAL A 214 -10.63 3.63 21.92
C VAL A 214 -11.39 4.69 21.15
N HIS A 215 -11.68 5.82 21.78
CA HIS A 215 -12.42 6.92 21.16
C HIS A 215 -11.91 8.28 21.63
N MET A 216 -12.29 9.34 20.91
CA MET A 216 -11.87 10.71 21.22
C MET A 216 -12.92 11.52 22.01
N SER A 217 -14.07 10.93 22.32
CA SER A 217 -15.17 11.63 23.02
C SER A 217 -15.05 11.49 24.54
N PRO A 218 -15.57 12.43 25.34
CA PRO A 218 -15.57 12.32 26.80
C PRO A 218 -16.24 11.01 27.29
N PRO A 219 -15.72 10.35 28.34
CA PRO A 219 -16.22 9.05 28.81
C PRO A 219 -17.75 9.00 29.04
N ALA A 220 -18.31 10.03 29.68
CA ALA A 220 -19.76 10.10 29.93
C ALA A 220 -20.61 10.18 28.65
N VAL A 221 -20.07 10.78 27.58
CA VAL A 221 -20.76 10.85 26.27
C VAL A 221 -20.65 9.50 25.55
N ALA A 222 -19.47 8.88 25.62
CA ALA A 222 -19.21 7.58 25.01
C ALA A 222 -20.06 6.47 25.63
N GLY A 223 -20.10 6.36 26.96
CA GLY A 223 -20.88 5.33 27.65
C GLY A 223 -22.37 5.38 27.27
N ARG A 224 -22.97 6.57 27.25
CA ARG A 224 -24.37 6.75 26.78
C ARG A 224 -24.59 6.34 25.33
N PHE A 225 -23.57 6.52 24.48
CA PHE A 225 -23.66 6.15 23.08
C PHE A 225 -23.51 4.63 22.90
N LEU A 226 -22.53 4.02 23.56
CA LEU A 226 -22.26 2.58 23.53
C LEU A 226 -23.42 1.75 24.11
N MET A 227 -24.13 2.30 25.11
CA MET A 227 -25.36 1.69 25.65
C MET A 227 -26.42 1.42 24.56
N ARG A 228 -26.50 2.27 23.53
CA ARG A 228 -27.46 2.08 22.42
C ARG A 228 -27.14 0.87 21.54
N TYR A 229 -25.90 0.39 21.59
CA TYR A 229 -25.42 -0.77 20.83
C TYR A 229 -25.22 -2.00 21.72
N GLY A 230 -25.60 -1.94 23.00
CA GLY A 230 -25.37 -3.04 23.95
C GLY A 230 -23.89 -3.26 24.28
N LEU A 231 -23.08 -2.20 24.22
CA LEU A 231 -21.62 -2.23 24.48
C LEU A 231 -21.23 -1.37 25.68
N ALA A 232 -22.15 -1.10 26.61
CA ALA A 232 -21.90 -0.23 27.77
C ALA A 232 -20.93 -0.85 28.79
N ASP A 233 -20.86 -2.18 28.83
CA ASP A 233 -20.02 -2.98 29.72
C ASP A 233 -18.67 -3.36 29.09
N VAL A 234 -18.42 -2.92 27.85
CA VAL A 234 -17.13 -3.12 27.18
C VAL A 234 -16.17 -2.02 27.62
N ALA A 235 -14.96 -2.42 28.04
CA ALA A 235 -13.91 -1.49 28.42
C ALA A 235 -13.63 -0.49 27.28
N HIS A 236 -13.68 0.81 27.61
CA HIS A 236 -13.44 1.86 26.63
C HIS A 236 -12.56 2.98 27.18
N ILE A 237 -11.62 3.43 26.36
CA ILE A 237 -10.60 4.42 26.71
C ILE A 237 -10.84 5.70 25.90
N SER A 238 -10.85 6.83 26.61
CA SER A 238 -10.96 8.16 26.01
C SER A 238 -9.57 8.74 25.74
N ASP A 239 -9.24 8.94 24.46
CA ASP A 239 -8.02 9.63 24.01
C ASP A 239 -8.37 10.82 23.09
N PRO A 240 -8.77 11.98 23.65
CA PRO A 240 -9.09 13.17 22.88
C PRO A 240 -7.86 13.78 22.18
N GLU A 241 -6.67 13.60 22.75
CA GLU A 241 -5.40 14.11 22.23
C GLU A 241 -4.81 13.26 21.10
N ARG A 242 -5.28 12.02 20.94
CA ARG A 242 -4.89 11.06 19.90
C ARG A 242 -3.50 10.46 20.05
N ARG A 243 -2.91 10.48 21.25
CA ARG A 243 -1.56 9.91 21.44
C ARG A 243 -1.55 8.40 21.25
N LEU A 244 -2.62 7.69 21.62
CA LEU A 244 -2.77 6.27 21.32
C LEU A 244 -2.94 6.04 19.81
N TYR A 245 -3.72 6.87 19.12
CA TYR A 245 -3.86 6.75 17.67
C TYR A 245 -2.51 6.93 16.96
N GLU A 246 -1.72 7.92 17.36
CA GLU A 246 -0.38 8.17 16.81
C GLU A 246 0.58 7.02 17.09
N ALA A 247 0.60 6.49 18.32
CA ALA A 247 1.46 5.36 18.68
C ALA A 247 1.12 4.08 17.94
N PHE A 248 -0.15 3.87 17.59
CA PHE A 248 -0.60 2.75 16.76
C PHE A 248 -0.44 3.02 15.24
N ASP A 249 0.20 4.13 14.86
CA ASP A 249 0.41 4.58 13.47
C ASP A 249 -0.92 4.76 12.71
N LEU A 250 -1.96 5.22 13.41
CA LEU A 250 -3.23 5.65 12.83
C LEU A 250 -3.16 7.15 12.50
N LYS A 251 -2.78 7.43 11.25
CA LYS A 251 -2.68 8.80 10.74
C LYS A 251 -4.05 9.39 10.40
N ARG A 252 -4.09 10.72 10.30
CA ARG A 252 -5.24 11.42 9.70
C ARG A 252 -5.34 11.07 8.22
N ALA A 253 -6.56 10.84 7.77
CA ALA A 253 -6.93 10.55 6.41
C ALA A 253 -6.65 11.77 5.50
N THR A 254 -6.17 11.51 4.29
CA THR A 254 -6.21 12.51 3.21
C THR A 254 -7.63 12.67 2.67
N TRP A 255 -7.95 13.82 2.04
CA TRP A 255 -9.29 14.13 1.52
C TRP A 255 -9.89 13.00 0.65
N GLY A 256 -9.09 12.35 -0.19
CA GLY A 256 -9.53 11.23 -1.05
C GLY A 256 -9.87 9.94 -0.29
N GLN A 257 -9.32 9.71 0.90
CA GLN A 257 -9.62 8.53 1.72
C GLN A 257 -10.92 8.67 2.51
N VAL A 258 -11.33 9.91 2.81
CA VAL A 258 -12.59 10.21 3.51
C VAL A 258 -13.75 10.38 2.54
N PHE A 259 -13.54 11.10 1.44
CA PHE A 259 -14.59 11.51 0.50
C PHE A 259 -14.47 10.88 -0.89
N GLY A 260 -13.69 9.81 -1.05
CA GLY A 260 -13.60 9.08 -2.32
C GLY A 260 -14.96 8.53 -2.76
N TRP A 261 -15.16 8.38 -4.07
CA TRP A 261 -16.43 7.93 -4.66
C TRP A 261 -16.92 6.58 -4.09
N ARG A 262 -15.99 5.68 -3.75
CA ARG A 262 -16.29 4.40 -3.06
C ARG A 262 -16.87 4.61 -1.65
N SER A 263 -16.33 5.58 -0.90
CA SER A 263 -16.84 5.97 0.43
C SER A 263 -18.22 6.61 0.35
N TRP A 264 -18.52 7.34 -0.72
CA TRP A 264 -19.85 7.91 -0.98
C TRP A 264 -20.90 6.83 -1.29
N LEU A 265 -20.61 5.91 -2.21
CA LEU A 265 -21.52 4.81 -2.54
C LEU A 265 -21.79 3.89 -1.36
N ARG A 266 -20.73 3.54 -0.60
CA ARG A 266 -20.89 2.71 0.60
C ARG A 266 -21.56 3.49 1.73
N GLY A 267 -21.28 4.78 1.87
CA GLY A 267 -21.95 5.65 2.84
C GLY A 267 -23.45 5.76 2.56
N ALA A 268 -23.84 5.83 1.30
CA ALA A 268 -25.24 5.76 0.87
C ALA A 268 -25.86 4.39 1.19
N TYR A 269 -25.17 3.29 0.93
CA TYR A 269 -25.65 1.95 1.29
C TYR A 269 -25.80 1.75 2.81
N ALA A 270 -24.77 2.05 3.60
CA ALA A 270 -24.81 1.91 5.06
C ALA A 270 -25.82 2.88 5.72
N GLY A 271 -25.96 4.08 5.16
CA GLY A 271 -26.89 5.10 5.65
C GLY A 271 -28.35 4.80 5.33
N LEU A 272 -28.68 4.52 4.06
CA LEU A 272 -30.06 4.30 3.61
C LEU A 272 -30.56 2.87 3.83
N TRP A 273 -29.71 1.86 3.66
CA TRP A 273 -30.13 0.45 3.70
C TRP A 273 -29.87 -0.26 5.04
N ARG A 274 -28.94 0.22 5.87
CA ARG A 274 -28.66 -0.34 7.21
C ARG A 274 -29.03 0.59 8.37
N GLY A 275 -29.64 1.73 8.09
CA GLY A 275 -30.14 2.66 9.11
C GLY A 275 -29.05 3.45 9.86
N HIS A 276 -27.79 3.38 9.45
CA HIS A 276 -26.69 4.10 10.09
C HIS A 276 -26.47 5.47 9.44
N LEU A 277 -27.50 6.32 9.45
CA LEU A 277 -27.46 7.67 8.88
C LEU A 277 -26.39 8.57 9.56
N ILE A 278 -25.92 9.58 8.82
CA ILE A 278 -24.98 10.59 9.32
C ILE A 278 -25.59 11.27 10.54
N GLY A 279 -24.96 11.08 11.70
CA GLY A 279 -25.39 11.69 12.95
C GLY A 279 -24.67 13.00 13.24
N ARG A 280 -25.24 13.81 14.14
CA ARG A 280 -24.56 14.99 14.70
C ARG A 280 -23.20 14.57 15.27
N ARG A 281 -22.14 15.32 14.96
CA ARG A 281 -20.79 15.05 15.49
C ARG A 281 -20.80 15.22 17.02
N LEU A 282 -20.57 14.14 17.75
CA LEU A 282 -20.49 14.09 19.20
C LEU A 282 -19.05 13.74 19.61
N GLY A 283 -18.14 14.71 19.48
CA GLY A 283 -16.70 14.55 19.71
C GLY A 283 -15.95 13.85 18.57
N GLY A 284 -14.61 13.97 18.57
CA GLY A 284 -13.68 13.33 17.64
C GLY A 284 -13.30 14.12 16.37
N ASP A 285 -12.19 13.73 15.74
CA ASP A 285 -11.68 14.32 14.50
C ASP A 285 -12.28 13.61 13.28
N GLY A 286 -12.99 14.38 12.46
CA GLY A 286 -13.60 13.93 11.21
C GLY A 286 -12.60 13.49 10.14
N PHE A 287 -11.28 13.60 10.36
CA PHE A 287 -10.24 13.06 9.49
C PHE A 287 -9.47 11.90 10.14
N GLN A 288 -9.70 11.57 11.41
CA GLN A 288 -8.97 10.47 12.04
C GLN A 288 -9.34 9.12 11.39
N MET A 289 -8.35 8.28 11.08
CA MET A 289 -8.61 6.94 10.54
C MET A 289 -8.84 5.93 11.67
N PRO A 290 -9.83 5.03 11.53
CA PRO A 290 -10.03 3.94 12.48
C PRO A 290 -9.02 2.81 12.26
N GLY A 291 -8.93 1.90 13.23
CA GLY A 291 -8.06 0.73 13.18
C GLY A 291 -8.47 -0.32 14.19
N ALA A 292 -8.02 -1.56 13.99
CA ALA A 292 -8.24 -2.65 14.92
C ALA A 292 -6.92 -3.40 15.12
N PHE A 293 -6.58 -3.70 16.37
CA PHE A 293 -5.29 -4.28 16.72
C PHE A 293 -5.45 -5.33 17.80
N VAL A 294 -4.68 -6.42 17.72
CA VAL A 294 -4.55 -7.38 18.83
C VAL A 294 -3.25 -7.05 19.56
N VAL A 295 -3.36 -6.75 20.85
CA VAL A 295 -2.24 -6.31 21.69
C VAL A 295 -2.08 -7.26 22.87
N GLN A 296 -0.85 -7.70 23.15
CA GLN A 296 -0.54 -8.52 24.31
C GLN A 296 0.92 -8.35 24.75
N GLY A 297 1.13 -8.14 26.04
CA GLY A 297 2.46 -7.95 26.64
C GLY A 297 3.19 -6.70 26.16
N GLY A 298 2.46 -5.64 25.78
CA GLY A 298 3.02 -4.40 25.26
C GLY A 298 3.40 -4.44 23.77
N PHE A 299 3.05 -5.52 23.08
CA PHE A 299 3.31 -5.70 21.65
C PHE A 299 2.01 -5.75 20.86
N VAL A 300 1.99 -5.07 19.72
CA VAL A 300 0.95 -5.29 18.70
C VAL A 300 1.26 -6.62 18.01
N ARG A 301 0.41 -7.62 18.24
CA ARG A 301 0.48 -8.97 17.68
C ARG A 301 -0.18 -9.08 16.32
N TRP A 302 -1.21 -8.26 16.09
CA TRP A 302 -1.89 -8.16 14.81
C TRP A 302 -2.43 -6.75 14.59
N ALA A 303 -2.45 -6.28 13.34
CA ALA A 303 -2.82 -4.91 13.03
C ALA A 303 -3.64 -4.82 11.74
N TYR A 304 -4.78 -4.14 11.83
CA TYR A 304 -5.58 -3.71 10.70
C TYR A 304 -5.75 -2.20 10.72
N ARG A 305 -5.14 -1.56 9.72
CA ARG A 305 -5.22 -0.12 9.49
C ARG A 305 -6.07 0.09 8.25
N HIS A 306 -7.15 0.84 8.38
CA HIS A 306 -8.07 1.07 7.28
C HIS A 306 -7.36 1.86 6.16
N GLY A 307 -7.52 1.45 4.89
CA GLY A 307 -7.05 2.20 3.72
C GLY A 307 -8.04 3.29 3.31
N SER A 308 -9.32 3.04 3.55
CA SER A 308 -10.46 3.96 3.43
C SER A 308 -11.33 3.89 4.70
N ALA A 309 -12.00 4.98 5.05
CA ALA A 309 -12.98 5.00 6.14
C ALA A 309 -14.12 3.98 5.96
N ALA A 310 -14.29 3.49 4.73
CA ALA A 310 -15.29 2.52 4.35
C ALA A 310 -14.84 1.08 4.57
N ASP A 311 -13.58 0.76 4.87
CA ASP A 311 -13.13 -0.64 4.96
C ASP A 311 -13.71 -1.35 6.20
N ARG A 312 -13.75 -2.69 6.18
CA ARG A 312 -14.26 -3.51 7.30
C ARG A 312 -13.23 -4.60 7.66
N PRO A 313 -12.74 -4.64 8.91
CA PRO A 313 -11.97 -5.78 9.40
C PRO A 313 -12.87 -7.00 9.66
N ASP A 314 -12.31 -8.19 9.56
CA ASP A 314 -12.93 -9.42 10.06
C ASP A 314 -12.50 -9.61 11.52
N TYR A 315 -13.31 -9.15 12.47
CA TYR A 315 -12.96 -9.20 13.89
C TYR A 315 -12.85 -10.62 14.43
N ARG A 316 -13.56 -11.58 13.82
CA ARG A 316 -13.44 -13.00 14.18
C ARG A 316 -12.09 -13.53 13.77
N GLU A 317 -11.66 -13.30 12.53
CA GLU A 317 -10.33 -13.71 12.07
C GLU A 317 -9.23 -13.10 12.94
N MET A 318 -9.37 -11.82 13.31
CA MET A 318 -8.46 -11.16 14.25
C MET A 318 -8.39 -11.86 15.61
N ALA A 319 -9.55 -12.21 16.17
CA ALA A 319 -9.65 -12.93 17.44
C ALA A 319 -9.25 -14.40 17.31
N ALA A 320 -9.14 -14.93 16.09
CA ALA A 320 -8.71 -16.30 15.81
C ALA A 320 -7.24 -16.54 16.09
N CYS A 321 -6.46 -15.46 16.31
CA CYS A 321 -5.01 -15.51 16.46
C CYS A 321 -4.64 -16.65 17.43
N GLU A 322 -4.30 -17.80 16.85
CA GLU A 322 -3.95 -18.99 17.59
C GLU A 322 -2.80 -18.61 18.50
N ARG A 323 -2.78 -19.20 19.71
CA ARG A 323 -1.66 -19.10 20.64
C ARG A 323 -0.37 -19.52 19.94
N MET A 324 0.28 -18.58 19.27
CA MET A 324 1.64 -18.73 18.79
C MET A 324 2.56 -18.47 19.97
N PRO A 325 3.69 -19.19 20.05
CA PRO A 325 4.42 -19.37 21.29
C PRO A 325 4.78 -18.02 21.92
N ALA A 326 4.63 -17.96 23.25
CA ALA A 326 5.26 -16.94 24.04
C ALA A 326 6.75 -16.86 23.65
N PRO A 327 7.34 -15.65 23.64
CA PRO A 327 8.72 -15.44 23.18
C PRO A 327 9.73 -16.36 23.87
#